data_AF-A0A562BRR4-F1
#
_entry.id   AF-A0A562BRR4-F1
#
_cell.length_a   1.000
_cell.length_b   1.000
_cell.length_c   1.000
_cell.angle_alpha   90.00
_cell.angle_beta   90.00
_cell.angle_gamma   90.00
#
_symmetry.space_group_name_H-M   'P 1'
#
loop_
_entity.id
_entity.type
_entity.pdbx_description
1 polymer ?
#
loop_
_entity_poly.entity_id
_entity_poly.type
_entity_poly.pdbx_seq_one_letter_code
_entity_poly.pdbx_strand_id
1 'polypeptide(L)'
;MKTNLVVSHDEIASNPGYYEATPRSRATKAGVNPAHWIGEVAGGTALLPAAQVPMCMRMTNSVYHLQGLTSNAETVGLGINDYACSIDMAVVTLGGVSGSPPANSLPVGNGQLMAANAIGVAPVEGSTVDGAMPPESPQPAPDIASPGHPLMVRVRAENFNDALTVSNFTLVDSGGTTIPGRVLIPSNAQTGTTVSGAQVDSMLYPGVAFFLPLAPLASGKTYTATFAGARNGTPISKSWSFATN
;
A
#
# COMPACT_ATOMS: atom_id res chain seq x y z
N MET A 1 26.97 6.17 -13.82
CA MET A 1 25.72 5.91 -13.08
C MET A 1 24.69 5.25 -14.00
N LYS A 2 24.93 4.00 -14.45
CA LYS A 2 24.06 3.29 -15.43
C LYS A 2 23.88 1.79 -15.14
N THR A 3 24.41 1.25 -14.05
CA THR A 3 24.57 -0.20 -13.84
C THR A 3 23.68 -0.81 -12.75
N ASN A 4 22.79 -0.03 -12.12
CA ASN A 4 21.90 -0.48 -11.03
C ASN A 4 20.42 -0.40 -11.43
N LEU A 5 20.02 -1.08 -12.50
CA LEU A 5 18.63 -1.05 -13.00
C LEU A 5 17.75 -2.21 -12.50
N VAL A 6 18.18 -2.91 -11.45
CA VAL A 6 17.28 -3.80 -10.70
C VAL A 6 16.66 -2.97 -9.60
N VAL A 7 15.37 -2.64 -9.74
CA VAL A 7 14.60 -1.99 -8.68
C VAL A 7 14.29 -3.07 -7.64
N SER A 8 15.07 -3.06 -6.56
CA SER A 8 14.88 -3.88 -5.37
C SER A 8 15.07 -3.03 -4.12
N HIS A 9 14.55 -3.51 -3.00
CA HIS A 9 14.81 -2.89 -1.69
C HIS A 9 16.27 -3.05 -1.23
N ASP A 10 16.93 -4.11 -1.73
CA ASP A 10 18.28 -4.46 -1.33
C ASP A 10 19.32 -3.90 -2.30
N GLU A 11 20.43 -3.40 -1.74
CA GLU A 11 21.63 -3.01 -2.49
C GLU A 11 22.57 -4.21 -2.67
N ILE A 12 23.23 -4.25 -3.83
CA ILE A 12 24.20 -5.30 -4.16
C ILE A 12 25.61 -4.79 -3.85
N ALA A 13 26.35 -5.49 -2.98
CA ALA A 13 27.68 -5.09 -2.50
C ALA A 13 28.72 -4.84 -3.59
N SER A 14 28.59 -5.50 -4.75
CA SER A 14 29.51 -5.31 -5.89
C SER A 14 29.27 -4.00 -6.66
N ASN A 15 28.17 -3.29 -6.39
CA ASN A 15 27.83 -2.10 -7.16
C ASN A 15 28.56 -0.86 -6.63
N PRO A 16 29.02 0.04 -7.52
CA PRO A 16 29.57 1.33 -7.11
C PRO A 16 28.56 2.12 -6.27
N GLY A 17 29.01 2.69 -5.16
CA GLY A 17 28.17 3.45 -4.24
C GLY A 17 27.37 2.61 -3.25
N TYR A 18 27.62 1.29 -3.14
CA TYR A 18 27.05 0.45 -2.10
C TYR A 18 27.26 1.06 -0.71
N TYR A 19 26.16 1.19 0.03
CA TYR A 19 26.15 1.67 1.40
C TYR A 19 25.92 0.52 2.36
N GLU A 20 24.76 -0.15 2.30
CA GLU A 20 24.46 -1.41 2.99
C GLU A 20 23.31 -2.17 2.31
N ALA A 21 23.29 -3.49 2.49
CA ALA A 21 22.40 -4.39 1.78
C ALA A 21 20.91 -4.06 1.97
N THR A 22 20.44 -3.89 3.19
CA THR A 22 19.00 -3.80 3.51
C THR A 22 18.61 -2.40 4.00
N PRO A 23 17.32 -1.99 3.90
CA PRO A 23 16.85 -0.72 4.44
C PRO A 23 17.26 -0.49 5.90
N ARG A 24 17.05 -1.49 6.77
CA ARG A 24 17.44 -1.41 8.18
C ARG A 24 18.95 -1.24 8.36
N SER A 25 19.78 -1.97 7.61
CA SER A 25 21.24 -1.84 7.73
C SER A 25 21.73 -0.48 7.22
N ARG A 26 21.11 0.07 6.17
CA ARG A 26 21.42 1.44 5.70
C ARG A 26 21.09 2.47 6.78
N ALA A 27 19.89 2.41 7.35
CA ALA A 27 19.49 3.29 8.44
C ALA A 27 20.43 3.17 9.65
N THR A 28 20.79 1.94 10.04
CA THR A 28 21.69 1.68 11.18
C THR A 28 23.09 2.25 10.93
N LYS A 29 23.65 2.06 9.73
CA LYS A 29 24.95 2.64 9.36
C LYS A 29 24.92 4.17 9.32
N ALA A 30 23.77 4.75 9.00
CA ALA A 30 23.54 6.20 9.06
C ALA A 30 23.32 6.74 10.49
N GLY A 31 23.36 5.87 11.51
CA GLY A 31 23.26 6.25 12.93
C GLY A 31 21.87 6.12 13.55
N VAL A 32 20.89 5.55 12.83
CA VAL A 32 19.59 5.21 13.42
C VAL A 32 19.77 4.07 14.40
N ASN A 33 19.09 4.13 15.55
CA ASN A 33 19.15 3.08 16.57
C ASN A 33 18.71 1.74 15.96
N PRO A 34 19.53 0.67 16.03
CA PRO A 34 19.17 -0.63 15.48
C PRO A 34 17.91 -1.25 16.09
N ALA A 35 17.45 -0.76 17.25
CA ALA A 35 16.17 -1.19 17.83
C ALA A 35 14.96 -0.72 17.02
N HIS A 36 15.08 0.33 16.21
CA HIS A 36 13.97 0.86 15.41
C HIS A 36 13.58 -0.08 14.27
N TRP A 37 12.30 -0.08 13.94
CA TRP A 37 11.77 -0.84 12.81
C TRP A 37 11.77 0.05 11.58
N ILE A 38 12.40 -0.44 10.52
CA ILE A 38 12.59 0.28 9.25
C ILE A 38 11.95 -0.54 8.14
N GLY A 39 10.99 0.06 7.46
CA GLY A 39 10.39 -0.45 6.23
C GLY A 39 10.70 0.48 5.07
N GLU A 40 10.70 -0.04 3.85
CA GLU A 40 10.91 0.76 2.64
C GLU A 40 9.81 0.47 1.62
N VAL A 41 9.33 1.52 0.98
CA VAL A 41 8.54 1.45 -0.26
C VAL A 41 9.40 2.04 -1.37
N ALA A 42 9.63 1.27 -2.43
CA ALA A 42 10.54 1.67 -3.51
C ALA A 42 9.90 1.43 -4.87
N GLY A 43 9.94 2.47 -5.71
CA GLY A 43 9.48 2.43 -7.09
C GLY A 43 10.58 2.90 -8.01
N GLY A 44 10.63 2.34 -9.21
CA GLY A 44 11.57 2.79 -10.22
C GLY A 44 11.21 2.28 -11.59
N THR A 45 11.82 2.89 -12.60
CA THR A 45 11.70 2.42 -13.98
C THR A 45 13.09 2.08 -14.45
N ALA A 46 13.26 0.90 -15.06
CA ALA A 46 14.57 0.54 -15.57
C ALA A 46 15.05 1.49 -16.69
N LEU A 47 14.16 2.24 -17.36
CA LEU A 47 14.48 2.86 -18.66
C LEU A 47 13.67 4.11 -19.05
N LEU A 48 12.95 4.83 -18.16
CA LEU A 48 12.23 6.06 -18.57
C LEU A 48 12.96 7.34 -18.12
N PRO A 49 13.00 8.40 -18.96
CA PRO A 49 13.74 9.62 -18.66
C PRO A 49 13.18 10.40 -17.46
N ALA A 50 14.11 11.10 -16.78
CA ALA A 50 14.06 11.80 -15.49
C ALA A 50 12.96 12.85 -15.25
N ALA A 51 12.00 13.04 -16.16
CA ALA A 51 10.95 14.04 -16.00
C ALA A 51 9.85 13.63 -15.01
N GLN A 52 9.98 12.50 -14.31
CA GLN A 52 8.90 11.93 -13.50
C GLN A 52 9.12 12.02 -11.98
N VAL A 53 9.22 13.25 -11.45
CA VAL A 53 8.91 13.55 -10.04
C VAL A 53 7.58 12.92 -9.55
N PRO A 54 6.56 12.59 -10.38
CA PRO A 54 5.42 11.79 -9.94
C PRO A 54 5.73 10.34 -9.55
N MET A 55 6.94 9.79 -9.73
CA MET A 55 7.22 8.37 -9.41
C MET A 55 6.85 8.01 -7.97
N CYS A 56 7.24 8.84 -7.01
CA CYS A 56 6.87 8.62 -5.61
C CYS A 56 5.35 8.65 -5.40
N MET A 57 4.66 9.51 -6.15
CA MET A 57 3.20 9.64 -6.09
C MET A 57 2.50 8.49 -6.82
N ARG A 58 3.07 7.90 -7.87
CA ARG A 58 2.47 6.76 -8.57
C ARG A 58 2.39 5.52 -7.69
N MET A 59 3.23 5.42 -6.66
CA MET A 59 3.17 4.36 -5.66
C MET A 59 1.86 4.38 -4.84
N THR A 60 1.15 5.52 -4.78
CA THR A 60 -0.19 5.55 -4.17
C THR A 60 -1.27 4.90 -5.04
N ASN A 61 -0.94 4.54 -6.28
CA ASN A 61 -1.88 3.96 -7.25
C ASN A 61 -1.72 2.43 -7.37
N SER A 62 -0.90 1.78 -6.53
CA SER A 62 -0.74 0.31 -6.47
C SER A 62 -1.20 -0.25 -5.13
N VAL A 63 -1.20 -1.58 -4.95
CA VAL A 63 -1.77 -2.21 -3.75
C VAL A 63 -0.77 -2.19 -2.61
N TYR A 64 0.41 -2.80 -2.80
CA TYR A 64 1.38 -3.00 -1.74
C TYR A 64 2.10 -1.72 -1.34
N HIS A 65 2.46 -0.88 -2.30
CA HIS A 65 3.08 0.41 -1.99
C HIS A 65 2.10 1.34 -1.25
N LEU A 66 0.83 1.43 -1.66
CA LEU A 66 -0.16 2.28 -1.01
C LEU A 66 -0.38 1.89 0.46
N GLN A 67 -0.51 0.61 0.79
CA GLN A 67 -0.62 0.18 2.18
C GLN A 67 0.67 0.47 2.98
N GLY A 68 1.84 0.39 2.34
CA GLY A 68 3.12 0.73 2.96
C GLY A 68 3.16 2.23 3.30
N LEU A 69 2.90 3.08 2.30
CA LEU A 69 2.95 4.54 2.42
C LEU A 69 1.95 5.12 3.41
N THR A 70 0.83 4.45 3.61
CA THR A 70 -0.21 4.87 4.56
C THR A 70 -0.10 4.17 5.91
N SER A 71 1.01 3.47 6.17
CA SER A 71 1.22 2.74 7.42
C SER A 71 1.55 3.65 8.60
N ASN A 72 1.87 3.05 9.74
CA ASN A 72 2.07 3.67 11.05
C ASN A 72 3.43 4.37 11.25
N ALA A 73 4.08 4.82 10.17
CA ALA A 73 5.39 5.44 10.24
C ALA A 73 5.37 6.76 11.06
N GLU A 74 6.44 7.03 11.79
CA GLU A 74 6.63 8.27 12.57
C GLU A 74 7.69 9.18 11.94
N THR A 75 8.66 8.58 11.27
CA THR A 75 9.70 9.30 10.53
C THR A 75 9.81 8.75 9.12
N VAL A 76 10.01 9.65 8.16
CA VAL A 76 10.11 9.32 6.75
C VAL A 76 11.40 9.90 6.17
N GLY A 77 12.21 9.05 5.54
CA GLY A 77 13.32 9.42 4.68
C GLY A 77 12.94 9.25 3.22
N LEU A 78 13.44 10.16 2.37
CA LEU A 78 13.19 10.11 0.93
C LEU A 78 14.52 9.98 0.18
N GLY A 79 14.65 8.93 -0.63
CA GLY A 79 15.74 8.75 -1.58
C GLY A 79 15.21 8.93 -2.99
N ILE A 80 15.62 9.99 -3.69
CA ILE A 80 15.14 10.28 -5.05
C ILE A 80 16.33 10.40 -5.99
N ASN A 81 16.24 9.73 -7.13
CA ASN A 81 17.11 9.98 -8.28
C ASN A 81 16.27 10.01 -9.57
N ASP A 82 16.95 10.17 -10.71
CA ASP A 82 16.34 10.30 -12.03
C ASP A 82 15.44 9.11 -12.44
N TYR A 83 15.61 7.93 -11.84
CA TYR A 83 14.97 6.68 -12.28
C TYR A 83 14.24 5.93 -11.16
N ALA A 84 14.44 6.32 -9.91
CA ALA A 84 13.91 5.62 -8.75
C ALA A 84 13.56 6.58 -7.60
N CYS A 85 12.58 6.15 -6.82
CA CYS A 85 12.17 6.75 -5.56
C CYS A 85 12.11 5.66 -4.49
N SER A 86 12.77 5.87 -3.36
CA SER A 86 12.60 5.09 -2.14
C SER A 86 12.06 5.98 -1.03
N ILE A 87 11.14 5.42 -0.25
CA ILE A 87 10.53 6.04 0.92
C ILE A 87 10.80 5.10 2.09
N ASP A 88 11.82 5.45 2.88
CA ASP A 88 12.17 4.75 4.10
C ASP A 88 11.28 5.26 5.24
N MET A 89 10.61 4.35 5.90
CA MET A 89 9.66 4.62 6.97
C MET A 89 10.16 3.97 8.24
N ALA A 90 10.10 4.69 9.36
CA ALA A 90 10.46 4.13 10.65
C ALA A 90 9.35 4.26 11.69
N VAL A 91 9.27 3.25 12.54
CA VAL A 91 8.59 3.34 13.84
C VAL A 91 9.66 3.31 14.93
N VAL A 92 9.71 4.39 15.70
CA VAL A 92 10.68 4.62 16.77
C VAL A 92 10.05 4.45 18.16
N THR A 93 8.74 4.67 18.28
CA THR A 93 7.96 4.41 19.50
C THR A 93 7.48 2.96 19.51
N LEU A 94 8.23 2.08 20.18
CA LEU A 94 8.03 0.63 20.12
C LEU A 94 7.24 0.04 21.29
N GLY A 95 6.33 0.79 21.93
CA GLY A 95 5.62 0.37 23.14
C GLY A 95 5.18 -1.10 23.15
N GLY A 96 5.93 -1.97 23.84
CA GLY A 96 5.61 -3.41 23.94
C GLY A 96 5.86 -4.26 22.68
N VAL A 97 6.48 -3.73 21.61
CA VAL A 97 6.89 -4.53 20.44
C VAL A 97 8.09 -5.41 20.83
N SER A 98 7.83 -6.69 21.10
CA SER A 98 8.88 -7.68 21.37
C SER A 98 9.43 -8.26 20.07
N GLY A 99 10.75 -8.40 19.97
CA GLY A 99 11.42 -9.07 18.85
C GLY A 99 12.58 -8.27 18.28
N SER A 100 13.37 -8.90 17.42
CA SER A 100 14.37 -8.19 16.61
C SER A 100 13.68 -7.68 15.35
N PRO A 101 13.79 -6.38 15.01
CA PRO A 101 13.24 -5.86 13.76
C PRO A 101 13.77 -6.66 12.56
N PRO A 102 12.94 -7.07 11.59
CA PRO A 102 13.41 -7.61 10.33
C PRO A 102 14.25 -6.60 9.51
N ALA A 103 14.81 -7.07 8.39
CA ALA A 103 15.64 -6.26 7.50
C ALA A 103 14.87 -5.14 6.76
N ASN A 104 13.59 -5.38 6.49
CA ASN A 104 12.66 -4.45 5.85
C ASN A 104 11.23 -4.74 6.34
N SER A 105 10.75 -4.00 7.33
CA SER A 105 9.39 -4.16 7.87
C SER A 105 9.00 -3.03 8.82
N LEU A 106 7.69 -2.80 8.93
CA LEU A 106 7.08 -2.02 10.00
C LEU A 106 6.31 -2.96 10.95
N PRO A 107 6.26 -2.66 12.26
CA PRO A 107 5.49 -3.45 13.19
C PRO A 107 4.00 -3.16 13.02
N VAL A 108 3.16 -4.15 13.33
CA VAL A 108 1.72 -3.93 13.49
C VAL A 108 1.48 -3.40 14.90
N GLY A 109 0.59 -2.40 15.01
CA GLY A 109 0.44 -1.63 16.23
C GLY A 109 1.64 -0.71 16.47
N ASN A 110 1.46 0.27 17.36
CA ASN A 110 2.44 1.31 17.65
C ASN A 110 2.72 2.26 16.47
N GLY A 111 3.66 3.19 16.66
CA GLY A 111 3.89 4.29 15.74
C GLY A 111 2.75 5.29 15.69
N GLN A 112 2.63 6.00 14.57
CA GLN A 112 1.54 6.93 14.34
C GLN A 112 0.28 6.17 13.88
N LEU A 113 -0.62 5.89 14.81
CA LEU A 113 -1.87 5.19 14.53
C LEU A 113 -3.01 6.16 14.20
N MET A 114 -3.88 5.74 13.28
CA MET A 114 -5.18 6.39 13.05
C MET A 114 -6.03 6.37 14.33
N ALA A 115 -6.99 7.30 14.44
CA ALA A 115 -7.98 7.25 15.52
C ALA A 115 -8.76 5.93 15.48
N ALA A 116 -9.17 5.42 16.64
CA ALA A 116 -9.82 4.11 16.75
C ALA A 116 -11.18 4.02 16.04
N ASN A 117 -11.81 5.15 15.68
CA ASN A 117 -13.04 5.20 14.91
C ASN A 117 -12.84 5.72 13.47
N ALA A 118 -11.59 6.01 13.06
CA ALA A 118 -11.32 6.51 11.73
C ALA A 118 -11.36 5.39 10.68
N ILE A 119 -11.87 5.74 9.51
CA ILE A 119 -11.85 4.92 8.29
C ILE A 119 -11.10 5.71 7.24
N GLY A 120 -9.92 5.23 6.85
CA GLY A 120 -9.13 5.76 5.75
C GLY A 120 -9.58 5.14 4.44
N VAL A 121 -9.58 5.93 3.37
CA VAL A 121 -9.87 5.46 2.02
C VAL A 121 -8.85 6.02 1.04
N ALA A 122 -8.55 5.25 0.01
CA ALA A 122 -7.84 5.71 -1.17
C ALA A 122 -8.55 5.15 -2.42
N PRO A 123 -8.74 5.93 -3.50
CA PRO A 123 -8.53 7.38 -3.57
C PRO A 123 -9.34 8.14 -2.52
N VAL A 124 -8.84 9.30 -2.08
CA VAL A 124 -9.58 10.14 -1.12
C VAL A 124 -10.77 10.81 -1.80
N GLU A 125 -11.78 11.18 -1.02
CA GLU A 125 -12.97 11.88 -1.51
C GLU A 125 -12.60 13.09 -2.38
N GLY A 126 -13.18 13.17 -3.57
CA GLY A 126 -12.99 14.27 -4.52
C GLY A 126 -11.63 14.31 -5.22
N SER A 127 -10.75 13.32 -5.01
CA SER A 127 -9.47 13.24 -5.72
C SER A 127 -9.63 12.79 -7.17
N THR A 128 -8.63 13.10 -7.98
CA THR A 128 -8.49 12.61 -9.35
C THR A 128 -7.28 11.68 -9.44
N VAL A 129 -7.46 10.52 -10.06
CA VAL A 129 -6.41 9.49 -10.15
C VAL A 129 -6.26 8.94 -11.58
N ASP A 130 -5.16 8.24 -11.83
CA ASP A 130 -5.00 7.44 -13.04
C ASP A 130 -5.98 6.27 -13.04
N GLY A 131 -6.56 5.92 -14.19
CA GLY A 131 -7.52 4.82 -14.29
C GLY A 131 -6.90 3.41 -14.16
N ALA A 132 -5.58 3.28 -14.40
CA ALA A 132 -4.87 2.00 -14.35
C ALA A 132 -3.95 1.91 -13.13
N MET A 133 -3.79 0.71 -12.58
CA MET A 133 -2.73 0.42 -11.62
C MET A 133 -1.37 0.40 -12.34
N PRO A 134 -0.32 1.03 -11.79
CA PRO A 134 1.03 0.83 -12.32
C PRO A 134 1.52 -0.60 -12.02
N PRO A 135 2.54 -1.09 -12.76
CA PRO A 135 3.17 -2.36 -12.43
C PRO A 135 3.70 -2.38 -10.99
N GLU A 136 3.53 -3.50 -10.30
CA GLU A 136 3.99 -3.72 -8.93
C GLU A 136 4.69 -5.07 -8.81
N SER A 137 5.72 -5.14 -7.96
CA SER A 137 6.44 -6.37 -7.68
C SER A 137 6.59 -6.53 -6.16
N PRO A 138 6.03 -7.59 -5.55
CA PRO A 138 5.23 -8.65 -6.19
C PRO A 138 3.92 -8.13 -6.80
N GLN A 139 3.33 -8.89 -7.73
CA GLN A 139 2.07 -8.51 -8.38
C GLN A 139 0.88 -9.01 -7.55
N PRO A 140 -0.04 -8.13 -7.07
CA PRO A 140 -1.18 -8.51 -6.21
C PRO A 140 -2.24 -9.37 -6.92
N ALA A 141 -2.33 -9.26 -8.25
CA ALA A 141 -3.22 -10.06 -9.07
C ALA A 141 -2.50 -10.47 -10.36
N PRO A 142 -1.65 -11.51 -10.33
CA PRO A 142 -0.82 -11.90 -11.47
C PRO A 142 -1.61 -12.42 -12.66
N ASP A 143 -2.87 -12.83 -12.44
CA ASP A 143 -3.79 -13.29 -13.48
C ASP A 143 -4.57 -12.16 -14.18
N ILE A 144 -4.47 -10.92 -13.68
CA ILE A 144 -5.08 -9.74 -14.30
C ILE A 144 -4.01 -8.98 -15.09
N ALA A 145 -4.14 -8.98 -16.41
CA ALA A 145 -3.11 -8.40 -17.31
C ALA A 145 -2.94 -6.89 -17.15
N SER A 146 -4.03 -6.15 -16.92
CA SER A 146 -4.02 -4.70 -16.76
C SER A 146 -5.10 -4.28 -15.76
N PRO A 147 -4.82 -4.36 -14.45
CA PRO A 147 -5.79 -3.98 -13.44
C PRO A 147 -6.04 -2.47 -13.42
N GLY A 148 -7.24 -2.07 -13.04
CA GLY A 148 -7.59 -0.67 -12.82
C GLY A 148 -7.07 -0.15 -11.49
N HIS A 149 -7.26 1.15 -11.26
CA HIS A 149 -6.84 1.81 -10.03
C HIS A 149 -7.37 1.09 -8.77
N PRO A 150 -6.52 0.65 -7.84
CA PRO A 150 -6.94 -0.04 -6.64
C PRO A 150 -7.60 0.93 -5.65
N LEU A 151 -8.69 0.49 -5.04
CA LEU A 151 -9.34 1.22 -3.96
C LEU A 151 -8.98 0.57 -2.64
N MET A 152 -8.46 1.33 -1.68
CA MET A 152 -8.13 0.85 -0.34
C MET A 152 -9.17 1.35 0.66
N VAL A 153 -9.55 0.48 1.59
CA VAL A 153 -10.12 0.85 2.89
C VAL A 153 -9.15 0.44 3.97
N ARG A 154 -8.88 1.35 4.91
CA ARG A 154 -7.99 1.11 6.05
C ARG A 154 -8.65 1.51 7.36
N VAL A 155 -8.48 0.68 8.37
CA VAL A 155 -8.78 0.98 9.76
C VAL A 155 -7.53 0.78 10.61
N ARG A 156 -7.54 1.32 11.83
CA ARG A 156 -6.47 1.04 12.79
C ARG A 156 -6.41 -0.46 13.09
N ALA A 157 -5.22 -1.03 12.99
CA ALA A 157 -4.89 -2.34 13.52
C ALA A 157 -3.85 -2.18 14.63
N GLU A 158 -4.08 -2.82 15.76
CA GLU A 158 -3.20 -2.89 16.91
C GLU A 158 -2.46 -4.23 16.95
N ASN A 159 -3.05 -5.29 16.40
CA ASN A 159 -2.51 -6.64 16.45
C ASN A 159 -2.60 -7.34 15.09
N PHE A 160 -1.73 -8.34 14.87
CA PHE A 160 -1.78 -9.19 13.67
C PHE A 160 -3.10 -9.96 13.50
N ASN A 161 -3.85 -10.15 14.59
CA ASN A 161 -5.17 -10.82 14.55
C ASN A 161 -6.34 -9.85 14.32
N ASP A 162 -6.10 -8.54 14.24
CA ASP A 162 -7.16 -7.58 13.97
C ASP A 162 -7.68 -7.71 12.54
N ALA A 163 -8.99 -7.95 12.41
CA ALA A 163 -9.62 -8.24 11.14
C ALA A 163 -10.48 -7.05 10.66
N LEU A 164 -10.29 -6.68 9.40
CA LEU A 164 -11.25 -5.90 8.63
C LEU A 164 -11.95 -6.85 7.66
N THR A 165 -13.13 -7.33 8.03
CA THR A 165 -13.92 -8.23 7.17
C THR A 165 -14.74 -7.42 6.17
N VAL A 166 -15.04 -8.02 5.02
CA VAL A 166 -15.78 -7.33 3.94
C VAL A 166 -17.10 -8.04 3.68
N SER A 167 -18.20 -7.30 3.77
CA SER A 167 -19.53 -7.79 3.39
C SER A 167 -20.02 -7.20 2.07
N ASN A 168 -19.54 -5.99 1.72
CA ASN A 168 -19.77 -5.36 0.43
C ASN A 168 -18.57 -4.46 0.06
N PHE A 169 -18.09 -4.53 -1.18
CA PHE A 169 -17.18 -3.54 -1.72
C PHE A 169 -17.45 -3.40 -3.22
N THR A 170 -18.08 -2.30 -3.61
CA THR A 170 -18.51 -2.06 -4.99
C THR A 170 -18.02 -0.71 -5.50
N LEU A 171 -17.94 -0.60 -6.82
CA LEU A 171 -17.59 0.61 -7.55
C LEU A 171 -18.60 0.83 -8.66
N VAL A 172 -19.18 2.04 -8.73
CA VAL A 172 -20.19 2.39 -9.73
C VAL A 172 -19.75 3.68 -10.43
N ASP A 173 -19.82 3.73 -11.75
CA ASP A 173 -19.54 4.96 -12.50
C ASP A 173 -20.71 5.96 -12.45
N SER A 174 -20.48 7.20 -12.87
CA SER A 174 -21.49 8.26 -12.88
C SER A 174 -22.71 7.96 -13.77
N GLY A 175 -22.65 6.94 -14.64
CA GLY A 175 -23.76 6.45 -15.45
C GLY A 175 -24.55 5.31 -14.78
N GLY A 176 -24.20 4.91 -13.55
CA GLY A 176 -24.84 3.82 -12.83
C GLY A 176 -24.30 2.42 -13.17
N THR A 177 -23.22 2.33 -13.95
CA THR A 177 -22.64 1.04 -14.33
C THR A 177 -21.74 0.50 -13.20
N THR A 178 -22.02 -0.71 -12.74
CA THR A 178 -21.14 -1.39 -11.77
C THR A 178 -19.85 -1.84 -12.46
N ILE A 179 -18.71 -1.48 -11.89
CA ILE A 179 -17.39 -1.85 -12.39
C ILE A 179 -17.02 -3.22 -11.83
N PRO A 180 -16.68 -4.21 -12.69
CA PRO A 180 -16.17 -5.49 -12.22
C PRO A 180 -14.83 -5.31 -11.49
N GLY A 181 -14.70 -5.95 -10.33
CA GLY A 181 -13.47 -5.94 -9.55
C GLY A 181 -13.33 -7.14 -8.63
N ARG A 182 -12.13 -7.30 -8.10
CA ARG A 182 -11.76 -8.32 -7.13
C ARG A 182 -11.55 -7.67 -5.77
N VAL A 183 -12.13 -8.25 -4.73
CA VAL A 183 -11.81 -7.86 -3.35
C VAL A 183 -10.58 -8.63 -2.89
N LEU A 184 -9.57 -7.93 -2.40
CA LEU A 184 -8.39 -8.51 -1.74
C LEU A 184 -8.49 -8.26 -0.24
N ILE A 185 -8.22 -9.29 0.55
CA ILE A 185 -8.27 -9.25 2.02
C ILE A 185 -7.05 -9.93 2.64
N PRO A 186 -6.61 -9.51 3.83
CA PRO A 186 -5.60 -10.23 4.60
C PRO A 186 -6.16 -11.56 5.11
N SER A 187 -5.29 -12.53 5.38
CA SER A 187 -5.66 -13.89 5.82
C SER A 187 -6.55 -13.92 7.07
N ASN A 188 -6.31 -13.00 8.01
CA ASN A 188 -7.06 -12.91 9.26
C ASN A 188 -8.50 -12.40 9.09
N ALA A 189 -8.86 -11.84 7.93
CA ALA A 189 -10.22 -11.38 7.61
C ALA A 189 -11.07 -12.43 6.88
N GLN A 190 -10.49 -13.60 6.52
CA GLN A 190 -11.14 -14.59 5.66
C GLN A 190 -12.45 -15.13 6.26
N THR A 191 -12.42 -15.62 7.51
CA THR A 191 -13.57 -16.31 8.13
C THR A 191 -14.83 -15.44 8.27
N GLY A 192 -14.69 -14.10 8.32
CA GLY A 192 -15.82 -13.18 8.45
C GLY A 192 -16.17 -12.39 7.19
N THR A 193 -15.44 -12.59 6.09
CA THR A 193 -15.71 -11.93 4.81
C THR A 193 -16.76 -12.72 4.04
N THR A 194 -17.83 -12.04 3.60
CA THR A 194 -18.97 -12.66 2.92
C THR A 194 -19.12 -12.24 1.46
N VAL A 195 -18.32 -11.29 0.99
CA VAL A 195 -18.34 -10.88 -0.42
C VAL A 195 -17.84 -12.03 -1.30
N SER A 196 -18.65 -12.41 -2.29
CA SER A 196 -18.31 -13.51 -3.19
C SER A 196 -17.07 -13.19 -4.02
N GLY A 197 -16.17 -14.16 -4.19
CA GLY A 197 -14.97 -14.02 -4.99
C GLY A 197 -13.82 -13.24 -4.34
N ALA A 198 -13.94 -12.84 -3.07
CA ALA A 198 -12.81 -12.29 -2.31
C ALA A 198 -11.60 -13.24 -2.35
N GLN A 199 -10.41 -12.66 -2.56
CA GLN A 199 -9.15 -13.40 -2.56
C GLN A 199 -8.33 -13.02 -1.34
N VAL A 200 -7.74 -14.03 -0.71
CA VAL A 200 -6.80 -13.84 0.40
C VAL A 200 -5.44 -13.48 -0.18
N ASP A 201 -4.86 -12.41 0.34
CA ASP A 201 -3.54 -11.93 0.01
C ASP A 201 -2.70 -11.82 1.30
N SER A 202 -1.69 -12.68 1.41
CA SER A 202 -0.83 -12.77 2.60
C SER A 202 0.11 -11.58 2.77
N MET A 203 0.25 -10.71 1.76
CA MET A 203 1.09 -9.51 1.84
C MET A 203 0.30 -8.29 2.30
N LEU A 204 -1.04 -8.38 2.43
CA LEU A 204 -1.85 -7.31 2.97
C LEU A 204 -1.75 -7.21 4.49
N TYR A 205 -1.66 -5.98 4.97
CA TYR A 205 -1.64 -5.66 6.39
C TYR A 205 -3.02 -5.89 7.04
N PRO A 206 -3.04 -6.29 8.33
CA PRO A 206 -4.25 -6.25 9.15
C PRO A 206 -4.93 -4.88 9.06
N GLY A 207 -6.26 -4.87 9.07
CA GLY A 207 -7.05 -3.64 8.99
C GLY A 207 -7.09 -2.99 7.61
N VAL A 208 -6.62 -3.65 6.56
CA VAL A 208 -6.68 -3.17 5.17
C VAL A 208 -7.55 -4.10 4.33
N ALA A 209 -8.30 -3.54 3.39
CA ALA A 209 -8.99 -4.28 2.33
C ALA A 209 -8.91 -3.50 1.02
N PHE A 210 -8.81 -4.19 -0.11
CA PHE A 210 -8.77 -3.57 -1.43
C PHE A 210 -9.91 -4.02 -2.33
N PHE A 211 -10.37 -3.12 -3.19
CA PHE A 211 -11.12 -3.45 -4.39
C PHE A 211 -10.25 -3.13 -5.61
N LEU A 212 -9.92 -4.15 -6.40
CA LEU A 212 -9.08 -4.06 -7.58
C LEU A 212 -9.95 -4.21 -8.83
N PRO A 213 -10.23 -3.15 -9.59
CA PRO A 213 -10.96 -3.25 -10.85
C PRO A 213 -10.24 -4.20 -11.84
N LEU A 214 -11.01 -5.02 -12.56
CA LEU A 214 -10.45 -6.03 -13.46
C LEU A 214 -9.88 -5.43 -14.77
N ALA A 215 -10.13 -4.15 -15.03
CA ALA A 215 -9.66 -3.39 -16.17
C ALA A 215 -9.44 -1.91 -15.79
N PRO A 216 -8.65 -1.15 -16.57
CA PRO A 216 -8.48 0.28 -16.35
C PRO A 216 -9.83 1.01 -16.34
N LEU A 217 -9.97 1.93 -15.40
CA LEU A 217 -11.12 2.82 -15.33
C LEU A 217 -11.08 3.80 -16.52
N ALA A 218 -12.24 4.08 -17.10
CA ALA A 218 -12.36 5.04 -18.19
C ALA A 218 -12.03 6.45 -17.69
N SER A 219 -11.39 7.26 -18.54
CA SER A 219 -10.96 8.62 -18.23
C SER A 219 -12.13 9.60 -18.09
N GLY A 220 -11.91 10.69 -17.35
CA GLY A 220 -12.86 11.77 -17.18
C GLY A 220 -14.21 11.37 -16.56
N LYS A 221 -14.26 10.26 -15.82
CA LYS A 221 -15.47 9.77 -15.15
C LYS A 221 -15.37 9.95 -13.65
N THR A 222 -16.51 10.20 -13.02
CA THR A 222 -16.66 10.08 -11.57
C THR A 222 -17.10 8.68 -11.22
N TYR A 223 -16.50 8.14 -10.17
CA TYR A 223 -16.82 6.83 -9.62
C TYR A 223 -17.22 6.97 -8.17
N THR A 224 -18.20 6.17 -7.74
CA THR A 224 -18.62 6.08 -6.34
C THR A 224 -18.33 4.68 -5.82
N ALA A 225 -17.48 4.63 -4.81
CA ALA A 225 -17.17 3.41 -4.08
C ALA A 225 -18.12 3.25 -2.90
N THR A 226 -18.49 2.00 -2.59
CA THR A 226 -19.25 1.68 -1.38
C THR A 226 -18.64 0.47 -0.70
N PHE A 227 -18.24 0.66 0.55
CA PHE A 227 -17.72 -0.36 1.44
C PHE A 227 -18.68 -0.61 2.60
N ALA A 228 -18.89 -1.87 2.93
CA ALA A 228 -19.46 -2.32 4.19
C ALA A 228 -18.72 -3.56 4.68
N GLY A 229 -18.54 -3.64 6.00
CA GLY A 229 -17.79 -4.72 6.62
C GLY A 229 -17.81 -4.60 8.14
N ALA A 230 -16.85 -5.25 8.80
CA ALA A 230 -16.69 -5.12 10.24
C ALA A 230 -15.21 -5.04 10.64
N ARG A 231 -14.91 -4.15 11.58
CA ARG A 231 -13.62 -4.12 12.27
C ARG A 231 -13.76 -4.90 13.57
N ASN A 232 -13.07 -6.03 13.69
CA ASN A 232 -13.14 -6.90 14.87
C ASN A 232 -14.60 -7.18 15.30
N GLY A 233 -15.47 -7.46 14.33
CA GLY A 233 -16.91 -7.70 14.55
C GLY A 233 -17.78 -6.46 14.71
N THR A 234 -17.21 -5.25 14.85
CA THR A 234 -17.98 -3.99 14.89
C THR A 234 -18.28 -3.52 13.47
N PRO A 235 -19.57 -3.39 13.07
CA PRO A 235 -19.94 -2.98 11.73
C PRO A 235 -19.44 -1.58 11.39
N ILE A 236 -18.93 -1.41 10.16
CA ILE A 236 -18.54 -0.13 9.60
C ILE A 236 -18.96 -0.05 8.13
N SER A 237 -19.19 1.17 7.66
CA SER A 237 -19.48 1.43 6.25
C SER A 237 -18.92 2.79 5.82
N LYS A 238 -18.64 2.90 4.52
CA LYS A 238 -18.18 4.14 3.91
C LYS A 238 -18.61 4.16 2.46
N SER A 239 -19.13 5.29 2.01
CA SER A 239 -19.28 5.60 0.59
C SER A 239 -18.53 6.90 0.30
N TRP A 240 -17.85 6.94 -0.84
CA TRP A 240 -17.05 8.08 -1.25
C TRP A 240 -16.91 8.12 -2.77
N SER A 241 -16.59 9.29 -3.31
CA SER A 241 -16.42 9.48 -4.75
C SER A 241 -15.04 10.01 -5.12
N PHE A 242 -14.58 9.64 -6.31
CA PHE A 242 -13.34 10.14 -6.91
C PHE A 242 -13.51 10.21 -8.44
N ALA A 243 -12.58 10.87 -9.11
CA ALA A 243 -12.57 10.97 -10.57
C ALA A 243 -11.32 10.33 -11.17
N THR A 244 -11.40 10.02 -12.46
CA THR A 244 -10.24 9.67 -13.29
C THR A 244 -9.80 10.85 -14.15
N ASN A 245 -8.50 10.97 -14.36
CA ASN A 245 -7.91 11.92 -15.32
C ASN A 245 -8.45 11.73 -16.74
#